data_AF-A0AAW1VQB9-F1
#
_entry.id   AF-A0AAW1VQB9-F1
#
_cell.length_a   1.000
_cell.length_b   1.000
_cell.length_c   1.000
_cell.angle_alpha   90.00
_cell.angle_beta   90.00
_cell.angle_gamma   90.00
#
_symmetry.space_group_name_H-M   'P 1'
#
loop_
_entity.id
_entity.type
_entity.pdbx_description
1 polymer ?
#
loop_
_entity_poly.entity_id
_entity_poly.type
_entity_poly.pdbx_seq_one_letter_code
_entity_poly.pdbx_strand_id
1 'polypeptide(L)'
;MEVLKEELSPDDFRSTKSNCIKYSRHDFIQLPYFTTDFEWKDYSPAVFRRILELNSIEYADYQLSICGDELLREVFFRENM
;
A
#
# COMPACT_ATOMS: atom_id res chain seq x y z
N MET A 1 -9.31 -12.29 -2.17
CA MET A 1 -9.15 -12.10 -0.72
C MET A 1 -7.96 -12.95 -0.31
N GLU A 2 -6.82 -12.34 0.02
CA GLU A 2 -5.68 -13.11 0.52
C GLU A 2 -6.10 -13.68 1.89
N VAL A 3 -6.01 -15.01 2.01
CA VAL A 3 -6.43 -15.75 3.20
C VAL A 3 -5.54 -15.34 4.37
N LEU A 4 -6.15 -15.07 5.52
CA LEU A 4 -5.45 -14.74 6.75
C LEU A 4 -4.60 -15.93 7.20
N LYS A 5 -3.33 -15.68 7.50
CA LYS A 5 -2.40 -16.70 7.99
C LYS A 5 -2.31 -16.57 9.51
N GLU A 6 -2.92 -17.50 10.24
CA GLU A 6 -2.91 -17.47 11.72
C GLU A 6 -1.50 -17.67 12.30
N GLU A 7 -0.66 -18.47 11.64
CA GLU A 7 0.73 -18.70 12.04
C GLU A 7 1.72 -18.16 10.99
N LEU A 8 2.65 -17.31 11.42
CA LEU A 8 3.73 -16.79 10.59
C LEU A 8 4.95 -17.71 10.69
N SER A 9 5.51 -18.11 9.55
CA SER A 9 6.80 -18.80 9.47
C SER A 9 7.93 -17.76 9.37
N PRO A 10 9.19 -18.16 9.65
CA PRO A 10 10.34 -17.27 9.46
C PRO A 10 10.47 -16.69 8.04
N ASP A 11 10.02 -17.42 7.02
CA ASP A 11 10.06 -16.97 5.63
C ASP A 11 9.11 -15.81 5.35
N ASP A 12 8.00 -15.68 6.09
CA ASP A 12 7.05 -14.58 5.90
C ASP A 12 7.71 -13.23 6.19
N PHE A 13 8.69 -13.18 7.11
CA PHE A 13 9.48 -11.98 7.44
C PHE A 13 10.48 -11.59 6.35
N ARG A 14 10.75 -12.47 5.38
CA ARG A 14 11.63 -12.19 4.22
C ARG A 14 10.87 -12.14 2.90
N SER A 15 9.61 -12.55 2.91
CA SER A 15 8.76 -12.56 1.73
C SER A 15 8.59 -11.15 1.17
N THR A 16 8.57 -11.03 -0.16
CA THR A 16 8.29 -9.77 -0.85
C THR A 16 7.33 -10.02 -1.99
N LYS A 17 6.45 -9.06 -2.25
CA LYS A 17 5.53 -9.08 -3.38
C LYS A 17 5.76 -7.83 -4.22
N SER A 18 6.24 -8.01 -5.45
CA SER A 18 6.28 -6.91 -6.43
C SER A 18 4.91 -6.75 -7.07
N ASN A 19 4.48 -5.51 -7.21
CA ASN A 19 3.26 -5.12 -7.87
C ASN A 19 3.62 -4.07 -8.93
N CYS A 20 2.94 -4.12 -10.06
CA CYS A 20 3.15 -3.16 -11.14
C CYS A 20 1.79 -2.76 -11.72
N ILE A 21 1.57 -1.46 -11.82
CA ILE A 21 0.49 -0.90 -12.61
C ILE A 21 1.09 -0.37 -13.91
N LYS A 22 0.53 -0.85 -15.02
CA LYS A 22 0.85 -0.37 -16.36
C LYS A 22 -0.36 0.33 -16.91
N TYR A 23 -0.18 1.56 -17.35
CA TYR A 23 -1.28 2.37 -17.87
C TYR A 23 -1.27 2.31 -19.40
N SER A 24 -2.42 1.99 -19.98
CA SER A 24 -2.61 2.06 -21.42
C SER A 24 -2.86 3.51 -21.86
N ARG A 25 -2.69 3.78 -23.16
CA ARG A 25 -2.99 5.10 -23.75
C ARG A 25 -4.42 5.60 -23.48
N HIS A 26 -5.38 4.71 -23.25
CA HIS A 26 -6.76 5.07 -22.95
C HIS A 26 -6.97 5.40 -21.47
N ASP A 27 -6.16 4.82 -20.57
CA ASP A 27 -6.29 5.03 -19.12
C ASP A 27 -5.85 6.45 -18.71
N PHE A 28 -4.97 7.09 -19.48
CA PHE A 28 -4.57 8.49 -19.29
C PHE A 28 -5.75 9.47 -19.37
N ILE A 29 -6.84 9.11 -20.04
CA ILE A 29 -8.04 9.97 -20.15
C ILE A 29 -8.88 9.90 -18.86
N GLN A 30 -8.79 8.81 -18.10
CA GLN A 30 -9.63 8.55 -16.92
C GLN A 30 -8.94 8.85 -15.59
N LEU A 31 -7.63 9.09 -15.60
CA LEU A 31 -6.86 9.37 -14.39
C LEU A 31 -6.73 10.88 -14.17
N PRO A 32 -6.90 11.35 -12.92
CA PRO A 32 -6.83 12.78 -12.61
C PRO A 32 -5.43 13.39 -12.80
N TYR A 33 -4.40 12.57 -13.03
CA TYR A 33 -3.00 12.99 -13.17
C TYR A 33 -2.29 12.22 -14.30
N PHE A 34 -1.18 12.77 -14.81
CA PHE A 34 -0.30 12.07 -15.75
C PHE A 34 0.41 10.93 -15.01
N THR A 35 -0.14 9.73 -15.07
CA THR A 35 0.45 8.57 -14.41
C THR A 35 1.39 7.83 -15.36
N THR A 36 2.66 7.75 -15.01
CA THR A 36 3.59 6.81 -15.65
C THR A 36 3.38 5.40 -15.11
N ASP A 37 3.79 4.37 -15.86
CA ASP A 37 3.89 3.02 -15.32
C ASP A 37 4.59 3.05 -13.94
N PHE A 38 4.02 2.33 -12.97
CA PHE A 38 4.45 2.39 -11.58
C PHE A 38 4.67 0.98 -11.04
N GLU A 39 5.80 0.75 -10.39
CA GLU A 39 6.11 -0.50 -9.70
C GLU A 39 6.37 -0.20 -8.22
N TRP A 40 5.83 -1.05 -7.35
CA TRP A 40 6.13 -1.02 -5.93
C TRP A 40 6.29 -2.43 -5.39
N LYS A 41 6.86 -2.53 -4.19
CA LYS A 41 7.10 -3.80 -3.51
C LYS A 41 6.55 -3.77 -2.09
N ASP A 42 5.71 -4.74 -1.77
CA ASP A 42 5.27 -5.01 -0.42
C ASP A 42 6.29 -5.93 0.25
N TYR A 43 6.84 -5.51 1.37
CA TYR A 43 7.74 -6.30 2.19
C TYR A 43 6.96 -6.97 3.30
N SER A 44 7.14 -8.28 3.48
CA SER A 44 6.50 -9.08 4.53
C SER A 44 4.98 -8.88 4.62
N PRO A 45 4.22 -8.97 3.50
CA PRO A 45 2.81 -8.59 3.45
C PRO A 45 1.93 -9.29 4.51
N ALA A 46 2.16 -10.59 4.77
CA ALA A 46 1.44 -11.32 5.80
C ALA A 46 1.76 -10.83 7.22
N VAL A 47 3.02 -10.44 7.49
CA VAL A 47 3.45 -9.90 8.78
C VAL A 47 2.79 -8.56 9.05
N PHE A 48 2.80 -7.64 8.08
CA PHE A 48 2.14 -6.34 8.24
C PHE A 48 0.63 -6.44 8.33
N ARG A 49 -0.01 -7.38 7.61
CA ARG A 49 -1.44 -7.65 7.80
C ARG A 49 -1.72 -8.12 9.23
N ARG A 50 -0.89 -9.01 9.78
CA ARG A 50 -1.02 -9.45 11.18
C ARG A 50 -0.85 -8.30 12.18
N ILE A 51 0.07 -7.37 11.92
CA ILE A 51 0.24 -6.17 12.75
C ILE A 51 -1.05 -5.33 12.77
N LEU A 52 -1.70 -5.12 11.62
CA LEU A 52 -2.98 -4.39 11.55
C LEU A 52 -4.07 -5.07 12.40
N GLU A 53 -4.21 -6.39 12.27
CA GLU A 53 -5.18 -7.17 13.05
C GLU A 53 -4.93 -7.10 14.56
N LEU A 54 -3.67 -7.19 15.00
CA LEU A 54 -3.31 -7.07 16.42
C LEU A 54 -3.70 -5.70 16.99
N ASN A 55 -3.81 -4.68 16.13
CA ASN A 55 -4.31 -3.35 16.48
C ASN A 55 -5.81 -3.20 16.20
N SER A 56 -6.52 -4.28 15.87
CA SER A 56 -7.94 -4.28 15.51
C SER A 56 -8.27 -3.34 14.34
N ILE A 57 -7.34 -3.20 13.40
CA ILE A 57 -7.52 -2.43 12.17
C ILE A 57 -7.90 -3.40 11.06
N GLU A 58 -9.10 -3.23 10.51
CA GLU A 58 -9.54 -3.98 9.32
C GLU A 58 -8.72 -3.57 8.10
N TYR A 59 -8.30 -4.56 7.31
CA TYR A 59 -7.41 -4.31 6.18
C TYR A 59 -8.07 -3.44 5.11
N ALA A 60 -9.37 -3.64 4.86
CA ALA A 60 -10.12 -2.83 3.90
C ALA A 60 -10.18 -1.35 4.33
N ASP A 61 -10.43 -1.10 5.62
CA ASP A 61 -10.50 0.25 6.17
C ASP A 61 -9.12 0.92 6.18
N TYR A 62 -8.07 0.17 6.51
CA TYR A 62 -6.68 0.63 6.38
C TYR A 62 -6.39 1.11 4.96
N GLN A 63 -6.69 0.28 3.94
CA GLN A 63 -6.46 0.63 2.53
C GLN A 63 -7.20 1.91 2.13
N LEU A 64 -8.45 2.07 2.56
CA LEU A 64 -9.23 3.27 2.27
C LEU A 64 -8.63 4.51 2.96
N SER A 65 -8.16 4.37 4.20
CA SER A 65 -7.56 5.48 4.94
C SER A 65 -6.21 5.94 4.38
N ILE A 66 -5.40 5.05 3.81
CA ILE A 66 -4.08 5.43 3.26
C ILE A 66 -4.15 5.89 1.81
N CYS A 67 -5.11 5.38 1.03
CA CYS A 67 -5.27 5.70 -0.39
C CYS A 67 -6.23 6.88 -0.64
N GLY A 68 -6.76 7.52 0.40
CA GLY A 68 -7.64 8.69 0.27
C GLY A 68 -6.89 9.94 -0.16
N ASP A 69 -7.41 10.63 -1.19
CA ASP A 69 -6.82 11.84 -1.81
C ASP A 69 -6.56 12.97 -0.78
N GLU A 70 -7.40 13.10 0.24
CA GLU A 70 -7.28 14.14 1.27
C GLU A 70 -6.23 13.86 2.37
N LEU A 71 -5.73 12.62 2.44
CA LEU A 71 -4.95 12.11 3.58
C LEU A 71 -3.44 12.10 3.34
N LEU A 72 -3.00 12.05 2.08
CA LEU A 72 -1.60 12.29 1.71
C LEU A 72 -1.28 13.80 1.77
N ARG A 73 -1.46 14.40 2.95
CA ARG A 73 -1.00 15.76 3.19
C ARG A 73 0.52 15.72 3.23
N GLU A 74 1.14 16.43 2.30
CA GLU A 74 2.59 16.63 2.28
C GLU A 74 2.99 17.32 3.59
N VAL A 75 3.59 16.55 4.51
CA VAL A 75 4.14 17.11 5.75
C VAL A 75 5.46 17.79 5.38
N PHE A 76 5.36 18.98 4.78
CA PHE A 76 6.51 19.85 4.62
C PHE A 76 6.94 20.32 6.01
N PHE A 77 7.96 19.69 6.58
CA PHE A 77 8.75 20.32 7.61
C PHE A 77 9.44 21.55 6.99
N ARG A 78 8.81 22.72 7.11
CA ARG A 78 9.54 23.99 7.02
C ARG A 78 10.40 24.08 8.28
N GLU A 79 11.63 23.55 8.21
CA GLU A 79 12.68 24.10 9.05
C GLU A 79 12.90 25.54 8.60
N ASN A 80 12.50 26.48 9.46
CA ASN A 80 12.79 27.89 9.29
C ASN A 80 14.32 28.08 9.39
N MET A 81 14.95 28.46 8.28
CA MET A 81 16.23 29.18 8.25
C MET A 81 15.99 30.58 7.69
#